data_AF-C3ZWZ0-F1
#
_entry.id   AF-C3ZWZ0-F1
#
_cell.length_a   1.000
_cell.length_b   1.000
_cell.length_c   1.000
_cell.angle_alpha   90.00
_cell.angle_beta   90.00
_cell.angle_gamma   90.00
#
_symmetry.space_group_name_H-M   'P 1'
#
loop_
_entity.id
_entity.type
_entity.pdbx_description
1 polymer ?
#
loop_
_entity_poly.entity_id
_entity_poly.type
_entity_poly.pdbx_seq_one_letter_code
_entity_poly.pdbx_strand_id
1 'polypeptide(L)'
;LDQHEKHHVFFCYSNANAPWVKDMIDKLESDELGFKCCFHERDFIPGMSIIENIVRSIQKTVFVLSRDFVASRWCNFERQMVMGANLREENKKVIPVML
;
A
#
# COMPACT_ATOMS: atom_id res chain seq x y z
N LEU A 1 -23.41 -3.36 -10.70
CA LEU A 1 -22.61 -4.12 -9.73
C LEU A 1 -21.18 -3.68 -9.93
N ASP A 2 -20.73 -2.69 -9.16
CA ASP A 2 -19.38 -2.13 -9.27
C ASP A 2 -18.34 -3.21 -8.99
N GLN A 3 -17.83 -3.80 -10.05
CA GLN A 3 -16.63 -4.62 -10.02
C GLN A 3 -15.45 -3.70 -10.30
N HIS A 4 -14.62 -3.39 -9.31
CA HIS A 4 -13.14 -3.43 -9.44
C HIS A 4 -12.40 -2.83 -8.23
N GLU A 5 -12.56 -3.41 -7.04
CA GLU A 5 -11.53 -3.24 -6.01
C GLU A 5 -11.10 -4.61 -5.50
N LYS A 6 -9.93 -5.03 -5.96
CA LYS A 6 -9.36 -6.37 -5.70
C LYS A 6 -8.80 -6.49 -4.28
N HIS A 7 -8.38 -5.37 -3.67
CA HIS A 7 -7.79 -5.33 -2.34
C HIS A 7 -8.36 -4.16 -1.52
N HIS A 8 -8.51 -4.38 -0.22
CA HIS A 8 -9.01 -3.37 0.72
C HIS A 8 -7.90 -2.43 1.20
N VAL A 9 -6.67 -2.94 1.33
CA VAL A 9 -5.53 -2.24 1.95
C VAL A 9 -4.23 -2.56 1.22
N PHE A 10 -3.34 -1.58 1.08
CA PHE A 10 -1.95 -1.77 0.69
C PHE A 10 -0.98 -1.23 1.73
N PHE A 11 0.12 -1.95 1.93
CA PHE A 11 1.19 -1.51 2.83
C PHE A 11 2.33 -0.90 2.02
N CYS A 12 2.64 0.36 2.29
CA CYS A 12 3.85 1.04 1.85
C CYS A 12 4.86 1.02 3.01
N TYR A 13 5.98 0.32 2.81
CA TYR A 13 6.94 0.04 3.87
C TYR A 13 8.37 -0.07 3.33
N SER A 14 9.36 -0.03 4.24
CA SER A 14 10.76 -0.25 3.91
C SER A 14 11.10 -1.74 3.99
N ASN A 15 12.14 -2.20 3.29
CA ASN A 15 12.52 -3.62 3.36
C ASN A 15 12.83 -4.08 4.80
N ALA A 16 13.33 -3.19 5.67
CA ALA A 16 13.58 -3.50 7.08
C ALA A 16 12.29 -3.83 7.86
N ASN A 17 11.15 -3.32 7.40
CA ASN A 17 9.84 -3.57 8.02
C ASN A 17 9.07 -4.73 7.34
N ALA A 18 9.63 -5.39 6.34
CA ALA A 18 8.96 -6.48 5.62
C ALA A 18 8.47 -7.63 6.53
N PRO A 19 9.24 -8.09 7.54
CA PRO A 19 8.76 -9.14 8.45
C PRO A 19 7.50 -8.72 9.21
N TRP A 20 7.49 -7.49 9.76
CA TRP A 20 6.34 -6.97 10.50
C TRP A 20 5.10 -6.81 9.61
N VAL A 21 5.30 -6.33 8.37
CA VAL A 21 4.19 -6.16 7.43
C VAL A 21 3.60 -7.50 7.02
N LYS A 22 4.44 -8.53 6.82
CA LYS A 22 3.97 -9.87 6.51
C LYS A 22 3.10 -10.44 7.63
N ASP A 23 3.55 -10.35 8.88
CA ASP A 23 2.78 -10.81 10.04
C ASP A 23 1.44 -10.04 10.18
N MET A 24 1.43 -8.75 9.83
CA MET A 24 0.21 -7.95 9.85
C MET A 24 -0.76 -8.36 8.74
N ILE A 25 -0.26 -8.60 7.53
CA ILE A 25 -1.06 -9.09 6.39
C ILE A 25 -1.68 -10.44 6.74
N ASP A 26 -0.91 -11.38 7.27
CA ASP A 26 -1.40 -12.71 7.64
C ASP A 26 -2.53 -12.63 8.69
N LYS A 27 -2.43 -11.70 9.65
CA LYS A 27 -3.52 -11.44 10.62
C LYS A 27 -4.75 -10.83 9.96
N LEU A 28 -4.57 -9.85 9.09
CA LEU A 28 -5.67 -9.15 8.42
C LEU A 28 -6.41 -10.05 7.41
N GLU A 29 -5.69 -10.94 6.73
CA GLU A 29 -6.24 -11.92 5.79
C GLU A 29 -6.81 -13.17 6.50
N SER A 30 -6.77 -13.24 7.84
CA SER A 30 -7.39 -14.33 8.61
C SER A 30 -8.90 -14.38 8.42
N ASP A 31 -9.50 -15.56 8.62
CA ASP A 31 -10.96 -15.77 8.50
C ASP A 31 -11.77 -14.88 9.45
N GLU A 32 -11.18 -14.45 10.57
CA GLU A 32 -11.83 -13.57 11.55
C GLU A 32 -11.97 -12.14 11.04
N LEU A 33 -10.94 -11.60 10.36
CA LEU A 33 -10.91 -10.21 9.91
C LEU A 33 -11.29 -10.05 8.43
N GLY A 34 -11.00 -11.04 7.60
CA GLY A 34 -11.46 -11.14 6.20
C GLY A 34 -10.99 -10.02 5.27
N PHE A 35 -9.89 -9.32 5.60
CA PHE A 35 -9.35 -8.29 4.71
C PHE A 35 -8.64 -8.93 3.52
N LYS A 36 -8.57 -8.20 2.41
CA LYS A 36 -7.73 -8.53 1.26
C LYS A 36 -6.61 -7.51 1.18
N CYS A 37 -5.39 -7.94 1.47
CA CYS A 37 -4.25 -7.04 1.46
C CYS A 37 -3.52 -7.14 0.12
N CYS A 38 -3.10 -6.01 -0.43
CA CYS A 38 -2.21 -5.98 -1.57
C CYS A 38 -0.78 -6.10 -1.06
N PHE A 39 -0.13 -7.23 -1.37
CA PHE A 39 1.27 -7.48 -1.07
C PHE A 39 2.09 -7.33 -2.35
N HIS A 40 2.99 -6.34 -2.42
CA HIS A 40 3.62 -5.95 -3.68
C HIS A 40 4.43 -7.08 -4.35
N GLU A 41 4.95 -8.05 -3.59
CA GLU A 41 5.70 -9.19 -4.16
C GLU A 41 4.78 -10.21 -4.85
N ARG A 42 3.50 -10.25 -4.46
CA ARG A 42 2.49 -11.19 -4.96
C ARG A 42 1.58 -10.56 -6.00
N ASP A 43 1.19 -9.31 -5.78
CA ASP A 43 0.03 -8.71 -6.43
C ASP A 43 0.38 -7.65 -7.49
N PHE A 44 1.63 -7.18 -7.55
CA PHE A 44 2.04 -6.21 -8.57
C PHE A 44 2.24 -6.89 -9.91
N ILE A 45 1.74 -6.23 -10.95
CA ILE A 45 1.87 -6.68 -12.34
C ILE A 45 3.28 -6.32 -12.82
N PRO A 46 4.10 -7.31 -13.24
CA PRO A 46 5.41 -7.03 -13.83
C PRO A 46 5.30 -6.14 -15.07
N GLY A 47 6.22 -5.19 -15.23
CA GLY A 47 6.23 -4.25 -16.35
C GLY A 47 5.34 -3.00 -16.18
N MET A 48 4.54 -2.94 -15.11
CA MET A 48 3.78 -1.74 -14.73
C MET A 48 4.51 -0.96 -13.63
N SER A 49 4.37 0.38 -13.59
CA SER A 49 5.01 1.17 -12.54
C SER A 49 4.42 0.88 -11.16
N ILE A 50 5.20 1.15 -10.10
CA ILE A 50 4.74 0.98 -8.71
C ILE A 50 3.49 1.84 -8.45
N ILE A 51 3.47 3.08 -8.96
CA ILE A 51 2.33 4.00 -8.78
C ILE A 51 1.07 3.43 -9.43
N GLU A 52 1.16 2.94 -10.67
CA GLU A 52 0.00 2.39 -11.39
C GLU A 52 -0.56 1.14 -10.71
N ASN A 53 0.32 0.27 -10.20
CA ASN A 53 -0.09 -0.88 -9.39
C ASN A 53 -0.85 -0.45 -8.12
N ILE A 54 -0.41 0.62 -7.47
CA ILE A 54 -1.05 1.15 -6.26
C ILE A 54 -2.40 1.81 -6.59
N VAL A 55 -2.45 2.64 -7.63
CA VAL A 55 -3.65 3.41 -8.01
C VAL A 55 -4.79 2.49 -8.46
N ARG A 56 -4.47 1.38 -9.14
CA ARG A 56 -5.48 0.42 -9.65
C ARG A 56 -6.08 -0.49 -8.61
N SER A 57 -5.43 -0.67 -7.47
CA SER A 57 -5.72 -1.82 -6.61
C SER A 57 -6.39 -1.47 -5.28
N ILE A 58 -6.43 -0.20 -4.87
CA ILE A 58 -6.47 0.13 -3.44
C ILE A 58 -7.37 1.33 -3.10
N GLN A 59 -8.28 1.10 -2.15
CA GLN A 59 -9.02 2.15 -1.43
C GLN A 59 -8.17 2.83 -0.33
N LYS A 60 -7.33 2.05 0.36
CA LYS A 60 -6.62 2.48 1.58
C LYS A 60 -5.15 2.11 1.54
N THR A 61 -4.28 3.09 1.70
CA THR A 61 -2.83 2.87 1.80
C THR A 61 -2.36 3.09 3.22
N VAL A 62 -1.79 2.04 3.82
CA VAL A 62 -1.11 2.09 5.12
C VAL A 62 0.36 2.41 4.89
N PHE A 63 0.86 3.47 5.50
CA PHE A 63 2.28 3.83 5.48
C PHE A 63 2.92 3.38 6.78
N VAL A 64 3.90 2.49 6.67
CA VAL A 64 4.69 2.02 7.80
C VAL A 64 5.91 2.93 7.94
N LEU A 65 5.74 3.95 8.77
CA LEU A 65 6.71 5.00 9.01
C LEU A 65 7.74 4.52 10.03
N SER A 66 8.97 4.31 9.56
CA SER A 66 10.16 4.02 10.36
C SER A 66 11.31 4.94 9.92
N ARG A 67 12.41 4.98 10.68
CA ARG A 67 13.60 5.75 10.26
C ARG A 67 14.12 5.30 8.90
N ASP A 68 14.15 4.00 8.66
CA ASP A 68 14.57 3.41 7.40
C ASP A 68 13.60 3.77 6.26
N PHE A 69 12.29 3.83 6.54
CA PHE A 69 11.29 4.23 5.54
C PHE A 69 11.50 5.68 5.07
N VAL A 70 11.68 6.61 6.01
CA VAL A 70 11.88 8.03 5.70
C VAL A 70 13.18 8.25 4.93
N ALA A 71 14.24 7.49 5.24
CA ALA A 71 15.53 7.59 4.56
C ALA A 71 15.58 6.95 3.16
N SER A 72 14.78 5.91 2.90
CA SER A 72 14.96 5.05 1.71
C SER A 72 14.08 5.41 0.51
N ARG A 73 12.82 5.79 0.73
CA ARG A 73 11.83 5.88 -0.37
C ARG A 73 10.93 7.11 -0.32
N TRP A 74 10.93 7.86 0.79
CA TRP A 74 9.94 8.91 1.04
C TRP A 74 10.01 10.09 0.04
N CYS A 75 11.20 10.67 -0.18
CA CYS A 75 11.33 11.89 -1.00
C CYS A 75 10.88 11.70 -2.47
N ASN A 76 11.04 10.49 -3.02
CA ASN A 76 10.66 10.19 -4.40
C ASN A 76 9.21 9.71 -4.51
N PHE A 77 8.71 8.95 -3.53
CA PHE A 77 7.38 8.35 -3.59
C PHE A 77 6.26 9.36 -3.30
N GLU A 78 6.42 10.22 -2.29
CA GLU A 78 5.43 11.28 -1.99
C GLU A 78 5.28 12.23 -3.19
N ARG A 79 6.41 12.62 -3.78
CA ARG A 79 6.45 13.45 -4.98
C ARG A 79 5.76 12.77 -6.17
N GLN A 80 6.01 11.48 -6.38
CA GLN A 80 5.40 10.70 -7.46
C GLN A 80 3.90 10.46 -7.25
N MET A 81 3.44 10.28 -6.01
CA MET A 81 2.02 10.18 -5.69
C MET A 81 1.29 11.52 -5.89
N VAL A 82 1.89 12.63 -5.48
CA VAL A 82 1.34 13.97 -5.68
C VAL A 82 1.32 14.37 -7.15
N MET A 83 2.35 13.99 -7.94
CA MET A 83 2.42 14.33 -9.36
C MET A 83 1.65 13.36 -10.27
N GLY A 84 1.60 12.06 -9.94
CA GLY A 84 1.11 11.01 -10.82
C GLY A 84 -0.32 10.55 -10.55
N ALA A 85 -0.84 10.77 -9.34
CA ALA A 85 -2.22 10.42 -9.02
C ALA A 85 -3.07 11.69 -8.93
N ASN A 86 -4.22 11.64 -9.58
CA ASN A 86 -5.41 12.35 -9.14
C ASN A 86 -5.74 11.92 -7.70
N LEU A 87 -4.97 12.37 -6.70
CA LEU A 87 -5.31 12.28 -5.26
C LEU A 87 -6.61 13.05 -4.94
N ARG A 88 -7.21 13.68 -5.96
CA ARG A 88 -8.56 14.26 -5.96
C ARG A 88 -9.70 13.24 -6.01
N GLU A 89 -9.44 11.94 -6.15
CA GLU A 89 -10.49 10.95 -5.90
C GLU A 89 -10.86 10.96 -4.41
N GLU A 90 -12.05 11.45 -4.09
CA GLU A 90 -12.55 11.76 -2.74
C GLU A 90 -12.56 10.57 -1.75
N ASN A 91 -12.21 9.35 -2.19
CA ASN A 91 -12.29 8.11 -1.41
C ASN A 91 -10.97 7.41 -1.09
N LYS A 92 -9.81 7.89 -1.55
CA LYS A 92 -8.52 7.26 -1.21
C LYS A 92 -8.05 7.70 0.17
N LYS A 93 -7.96 6.75 1.12
CA LYS A 93 -7.56 7.02 2.51
C LYS A 93 -6.10 6.63 2.75
N VAL A 94 -5.37 7.50 3.44
CA VAL A 94 -3.98 7.26 3.87
C VAL A 94 -3.97 7.04 5.39
N ILE A 95 -3.34 5.96 5.84
CA ILE A 95 -3.27 5.58 7.26
C ILE A 95 -1.79 5.46 7.67
N PRO A 96 -1.24 6.43 8.42
CA PRO A 96 0.12 6.31 8.94
C PRO A 96 0.17 5.37 10.16
N VAL A 97 1.17 4.49 10.19
CA VAL A 97 1.53 3.64 11.33
C VAL A 97 3.00 3.87 11.63
N MET A 98 3.34 4.27 12.86
CA MET A 98 4.74 4.45 13.28
C MET A 98 5.29 3.16 13.91
N LEU A 99 6.50 2.77 13.48
CA LEU A 99 7.30 1.68 14.04
C LEU A 99 8.67 2.18 14.50
#